data_AF-A0A357ZFT7-F1
#
_entry.id   AF-A0A357ZFT7-F1
#
_cell.length_a   1.000
_cell.length_b   1.000
_cell.length_c   1.000
_cell.angle_alpha   90.00
_cell.angle_beta   90.00
_cell.angle_gamma   90.00
#
_symmetry.space_group_name_H-M   'P 1'
#
loop_
_entity.id
_entity.type
_entity.pdbx_description
1 polymer ?
#
loop_
_entity_poly.entity_id
_entity_poly.type
_entity_poly.pdbx_seq_one_letter_code
_entity_poly.pdbx_strand_id
1 'polypeptide(L)'
;MNSPEESGSAKPKRKIKKWPIVTGALIVVVAAGIGGFIWHEQPAFCGAICHTPMDAYLATFESEPGVAGTDKWGNAVENTSGMLSVTHNAHGKTCLNCHEPTIGEQINEGIKWVSGDYVFPLEEHTLTDLTAARGATADEFCLNDSCHHLASDGTVIKTRADLEATTAHLSRNPHVAQHQEFDCGTCHKAHRSSVMYCSSCHADSEIPAGWVSGQEELTLSAAR
;
A
#
# COMPACT_ATOMS: atom_id res chain seq x y z
N MET A 1 10.27 94.04 -21.77
CA MET A 1 9.94 92.77 -22.47
C MET A 1 9.87 91.67 -21.43
N ASN A 2 8.70 91.06 -21.23
CA ASN A 2 8.54 89.85 -20.42
C ASN A 2 8.51 88.65 -21.36
N SER A 3 9.37 87.65 -21.13
CA SER A 3 9.23 86.30 -21.70
C SER A 3 8.53 85.41 -20.67
N PRO A 4 7.58 84.54 -21.06
CA PRO A 4 7.05 83.52 -20.17
C PRO A 4 7.95 82.26 -20.21
N GLU A 5 8.31 81.75 -19.04
CA GLU A 5 8.89 80.41 -18.89
C GLU A 5 7.79 79.33 -19.02
N GLU A 6 8.10 78.32 -19.81
CA GLU A 6 7.25 77.17 -20.16
C GLU A 6 7.32 76.10 -19.05
N SER A 7 6.18 75.69 -18.50
CA SER A 7 6.09 74.68 -17.46
C SER A 7 6.08 73.26 -18.05
N GLY A 8 7.18 72.53 -17.87
CA GLY A 8 7.28 71.12 -18.23
C GLY A 8 6.42 70.22 -17.33
N SER A 9 5.35 69.66 -17.90
CA SER A 9 4.49 68.66 -17.25
C SER A 9 5.21 67.29 -17.12
N ALA A 10 5.42 66.83 -15.88
CA ALA A 10 5.91 65.48 -15.60
C ALA A 10 4.81 64.43 -15.82
N LYS A 11 5.05 63.45 -16.69
CA LYS A 11 4.13 62.34 -16.95
C LYS A 11 3.93 61.46 -15.70
N PRO A 12 2.69 61.03 -15.36
CA PRO A 12 2.44 60.20 -14.20
C PRO A 12 2.98 58.77 -14.43
N LYS A 13 3.82 58.29 -13.50
CA LYS A 13 4.27 56.88 -13.51
C LYS A 13 3.06 55.97 -13.30
N ARG A 14 2.72 55.15 -14.31
CA ARG A 14 1.68 54.11 -14.21
C ARG A 14 2.03 53.16 -13.07
N LYS A 15 1.19 53.12 -12.02
CA LYS A 15 1.28 52.10 -10.96
C LYS A 15 1.01 50.73 -11.60
N ILE A 16 2.05 49.91 -11.72
CA ILE A 16 1.92 48.53 -12.20
C ILE A 16 0.99 47.80 -11.23
N LYS A 17 -0.15 47.31 -11.73
CA LYS A 17 -1.11 46.54 -10.93
C LYS A 17 -0.46 45.19 -10.63
N LYS A 18 -0.11 44.93 -9.36
CA LYS A 18 0.49 43.66 -8.91
C LYS A 18 -0.50 42.49 -8.85
N TRP A 19 -1.81 42.77 -8.96
CA TRP A 19 -2.88 41.76 -8.89
C TRP A 19 -2.72 40.57 -9.87
N PRO A 20 -2.42 40.74 -11.17
CA PRO A 20 -2.17 39.61 -12.07
C PRO A 20 -0.99 38.72 -11.65
N ILE A 21 0.04 39.26 -10.99
CA ILE A 21 1.17 38.47 -10.47
C ILE A 21 0.71 37.62 -9.28
N VAL A 22 -0.06 38.23 -8.36
CA VAL A 22 -0.62 37.52 -7.21
C VAL A 22 -1.57 36.42 -7.66
N THR A 23 -2.49 36.71 -8.58
CA THR A 23 -3.42 35.72 -9.14
C THR A 23 -2.68 34.59 -9.86
N GLY A 24 -1.67 34.93 -10.66
CA GLY A 24 -0.83 33.92 -11.33
C GLY A 24 -0.09 33.02 -10.34
N ALA A 25 0.53 33.59 -9.31
CA ALA A 25 1.21 32.83 -8.25
C ALA A 25 0.24 31.90 -7.50
N LEU A 26 -0.97 32.37 -7.21
CA LEU A 26 -1.99 31.59 -6.50
C LEU A 26 -2.45 30.38 -7.34
N ILE A 27 -2.64 30.56 -8.64
CA ILE A 27 -2.97 29.45 -9.57
C ILE A 27 -1.86 28.41 -9.59
N VAL A 28 -0.59 28.82 -9.66
CA VAL A 28 0.55 27.90 -9.66
C VAL A 28 0.62 27.11 -8.37
N VAL A 29 0.43 27.75 -7.21
CA VAL A 29 0.43 27.06 -5.90
C VAL A 29 -0.70 26.03 -5.82
N VAL A 30 -1.91 26.38 -6.26
CA VAL A 30 -3.05 25.44 -6.25
C VAL A 30 -2.78 24.27 -7.19
N ALA A 31 -2.30 24.52 -8.40
CA ALA A 31 -1.98 23.47 -9.36
C ALA A 31 -0.87 22.53 -8.83
N ALA A 32 0.18 23.09 -8.22
CA ALA A 32 1.24 22.32 -7.59
C ALA A 32 0.74 21.50 -6.38
N GLY A 33 -0.16 22.06 -5.58
CA GLY A 33 -0.79 21.36 -4.46
C GLY A 33 -1.61 20.15 -4.90
N ILE A 34 -2.45 20.32 -5.94
CA ILE A 34 -3.24 19.21 -6.51
C ILE A 34 -2.32 18.16 -7.12
N GLY A 35 -1.32 18.57 -7.91
CA GLY A 35 -0.37 17.64 -8.52
C GLY A 35 0.46 16.89 -7.49
N GLY A 36 0.91 17.57 -6.43
CA GLY A 36 1.63 16.97 -5.31
C GLY A 36 0.79 15.98 -4.52
N PHE A 37 -0.49 16.27 -4.29
CA PHE A 37 -1.42 15.36 -3.62
C PHE A 37 -1.67 14.08 -4.44
N ILE A 38 -1.89 14.21 -5.75
CA ILE A 38 -2.07 13.04 -6.62
C ILE A 38 -0.78 12.20 -6.70
N TRP A 39 0.38 12.86 -6.78
CA TRP A 39 1.67 12.16 -6.81
C TRP A 39 1.96 11.43 -5.50
N HIS A 40 1.59 12.02 -4.35
CA HIS A 40 1.72 11.41 -3.04
C HIS A 40 1.04 10.04 -2.95
N GLU A 41 -0.05 9.83 -3.66
CA GLU A 41 -0.79 8.57 -3.68
C GLU A 41 -0.19 7.48 -4.60
N GLN A 42 0.94 7.78 -5.28
CA GLN A 42 1.58 6.86 -6.21
C GLN A 42 2.74 6.08 -5.55
N PRO A 43 3.03 4.84 -5.99
CA PRO A 43 4.16 4.05 -5.49
C PRO A 43 5.52 4.79 -5.57
N ALA A 44 5.71 5.61 -6.61
CA ALA A 44 6.91 6.41 -6.80
C ALA A 44 7.16 7.43 -5.66
N PHE A 45 6.11 7.89 -4.97
CA PHE A 45 6.27 8.77 -3.81
C PHE A 45 6.93 8.03 -2.64
N CYS A 46 6.52 6.78 -2.38
CA CYS A 46 7.11 5.96 -1.32
C CYS A 46 8.61 5.75 -1.57
N GLY A 47 9.02 5.49 -2.82
CA GLY A 47 10.43 5.34 -3.19
C GLY A 47 11.25 6.63 -3.22
N ALA A 48 10.62 7.80 -3.41
CA ALA A 48 11.33 9.08 -3.47
C ALA A 48 11.42 9.77 -2.09
N ILE A 49 10.34 9.69 -1.31
CA ILE A 49 10.17 10.45 -0.08
C ILE A 49 10.33 9.56 1.15
N CYS A 50 9.76 8.36 1.17
CA CYS A 50 9.78 7.48 2.35
C CYS A 50 10.76 6.29 2.22
N HIS A 51 11.79 6.42 1.38
CA HIS A 51 12.62 5.30 0.93
C HIS A 51 13.17 4.45 2.08
N THR A 52 13.91 5.00 3.05
CA THR A 52 14.56 4.18 4.09
C THR A 52 13.60 3.23 4.85
N PRO A 53 12.48 3.68 5.43
CA PRO A 53 11.55 2.81 6.12
C PRO A 53 10.76 1.88 5.16
N MET A 54 10.61 2.26 3.89
CA MET A 54 9.81 1.54 2.90
C MET A 54 10.61 0.68 1.92
N ASP A 55 11.95 0.74 1.90
CA ASP A 55 12.78 0.18 0.82
C ASP A 55 12.49 -1.30 0.57
N ALA A 56 12.44 -2.11 1.64
CA ALA A 56 12.17 -3.54 1.54
C ALA A 56 10.72 -3.86 1.12
N TYR A 57 9.78 -3.02 1.53
CA TYR A 57 8.37 -3.13 1.15
C TYR A 57 8.14 -2.76 -0.31
N LEU A 58 8.81 -1.71 -0.79
CA LEU A 58 8.77 -1.30 -2.18
C LEU A 58 9.42 -2.36 -3.08
N ALA A 59 10.58 -2.88 -2.69
CA ALA A 59 11.27 -3.93 -3.45
C ALA A 59 10.42 -5.19 -3.60
N THR A 60 9.73 -5.61 -2.54
CA THR A 60 8.79 -6.73 -2.63
C THR A 60 7.58 -6.39 -3.49
N PHE A 61 7.00 -5.20 -3.38
CA PHE A 61 5.86 -4.77 -4.19
C PHE A 61 6.18 -4.68 -5.70
N GLU A 62 7.36 -4.16 -6.05
CA GLU A 62 7.81 -4.00 -7.45
C GLU A 62 8.42 -5.27 -8.06
N SER A 63 8.54 -6.35 -7.29
CA SER A 63 9.08 -7.62 -7.80
C SER A 63 8.23 -8.19 -8.93
N GLU A 64 8.90 -8.75 -9.95
CA GLU A 64 8.21 -9.45 -11.04
C GLU A 64 7.51 -10.71 -10.50
N PRO A 65 6.26 -11.02 -10.88
CA PRO A 65 5.60 -12.26 -10.48
C PRO A 65 6.25 -13.51 -11.09
N GLY A 66 6.27 -14.62 -10.33
CA GLY A 66 6.69 -15.92 -10.86
C GLY A 66 8.19 -16.19 -10.88
N VAL A 67 9.02 -15.31 -10.32
CA VAL A 67 10.49 -15.46 -10.28
C VAL A 67 11.00 -15.64 -8.86
N ALA A 68 12.26 -16.06 -8.71
CA ALA A 68 12.91 -16.07 -7.40
C ALA A 68 13.24 -14.64 -6.94
N GLY A 69 13.15 -14.39 -5.64
CA GLY A 69 13.41 -13.08 -5.06
C GLY A 69 13.70 -13.14 -3.56
N THR A 70 13.46 -12.03 -2.87
CA THR A 70 13.59 -11.94 -1.42
C THR A 70 12.35 -11.29 -0.80
N ASP A 71 11.98 -11.71 0.40
CA ASP A 71 10.97 -11.02 1.19
C ASP A 71 11.51 -9.73 1.84
N LYS A 72 10.64 -8.99 2.54
CA LYS A 72 11.03 -7.74 3.19
C LYS A 72 12.06 -7.90 4.31
N TRP A 73 12.28 -9.12 4.78
CA TRP A 73 13.26 -9.46 5.81
C TRP A 73 14.57 -9.98 5.20
N GLY A 74 14.67 -10.05 3.87
CA GLY A 74 15.84 -10.55 3.14
C GLY A 74 15.89 -12.07 3.02
N ASN A 75 14.84 -12.80 3.38
CA ASN A 75 14.79 -14.25 3.18
C ASN A 75 14.55 -14.56 1.71
N ALA A 76 15.16 -15.64 1.21
CA ALA A 76 14.91 -16.11 -0.14
C ALA A 76 13.45 -16.57 -0.33
N VAL A 77 12.84 -16.17 -1.44
CA VAL A 77 11.51 -16.57 -1.88
C VAL A 77 11.66 -17.26 -3.23
N GLU A 78 11.27 -18.53 -3.32
CA GLU A 78 11.42 -19.32 -4.56
C GLU A 78 10.56 -18.78 -5.71
N ASN A 79 9.36 -18.29 -5.38
CA ASN A 79 8.43 -17.69 -6.32
C ASN A 79 7.75 -16.48 -5.66
N THR A 80 8.05 -15.30 -6.17
CA THR A 80 7.54 -13.99 -5.70
C THR A 80 6.03 -13.88 -5.71
N SER A 81 5.31 -14.68 -6.51
CA SER A 81 3.84 -14.75 -6.47
C SER A 81 3.29 -15.31 -5.15
N GLY A 82 4.15 -15.90 -4.30
CA GLY A 82 3.81 -16.26 -2.92
C GLY A 82 3.63 -15.06 -1.97
N MET A 83 4.00 -13.85 -2.41
CA MET A 83 3.80 -12.59 -1.68
C MET A 83 2.59 -11.85 -2.25
N LEU A 84 1.60 -11.49 -1.41
CA LEU A 84 0.40 -10.81 -1.92
C LEU A 84 0.70 -9.45 -2.54
N SER A 85 1.70 -8.72 -2.05
CA SER A 85 2.06 -7.40 -2.59
C SER A 85 2.41 -7.46 -4.08
N VAL A 86 3.18 -8.47 -4.49
CA VAL A 86 3.55 -8.74 -5.89
C VAL A 86 2.32 -9.01 -6.76
N THR A 87 1.46 -9.92 -6.31
CA THR A 87 0.27 -10.30 -7.09
C THR A 87 -0.73 -9.16 -7.15
N HIS A 88 -0.95 -8.43 -6.06
CA HIS A 88 -1.84 -7.26 -6.04
C HIS A 88 -1.32 -6.12 -6.93
N ASN A 89 0.00 -5.88 -6.94
CA ASN A 89 0.62 -4.92 -7.88
C ASN A 89 0.39 -5.35 -9.34
N ALA A 90 0.61 -6.64 -9.65
CA ALA A 90 0.35 -7.19 -10.98
C ALA A 90 -1.12 -7.07 -11.43
N HIS A 91 -2.06 -6.97 -10.47
CA HIS A 91 -3.48 -6.71 -10.69
C HIS A 91 -3.87 -5.22 -10.58
N GLY A 92 -2.89 -4.31 -10.66
CA GLY A 92 -3.11 -2.87 -10.73
C GLY A 92 -3.53 -2.22 -9.41
N LYS A 93 -3.31 -2.90 -8.27
CA LYS A 93 -3.48 -2.28 -6.95
C LYS A 93 -2.27 -1.44 -6.61
N THR A 94 -2.46 -0.39 -5.82
CA THR A 94 -1.40 0.48 -5.29
C THR A 94 -1.23 0.25 -3.79
N CYS A 95 -0.16 0.80 -3.20
CA CYS A 95 0.11 0.74 -1.76
C CYS A 95 -1.11 1.19 -0.95
N LEU A 96 -1.75 2.29 -1.37
CA LEU A 96 -2.89 2.90 -0.65
C LEU A 96 -4.21 2.14 -0.79
N ASN A 97 -4.31 1.16 -1.70
CA ASN A 97 -5.49 0.29 -1.70
C ASN A 97 -5.52 -0.60 -0.45
N CYS A 98 -4.35 -0.99 0.07
CA CYS A 98 -4.22 -1.80 1.28
C CYS A 98 -3.86 -0.96 2.52
N HIS A 99 -2.94 -0.01 2.38
CA HIS A 99 -2.53 0.92 3.42
C HIS A 99 -3.22 2.26 3.21
N GLU A 100 -4.51 2.40 3.52
CA GLU A 100 -5.20 3.69 3.43
C GLU A 100 -5.11 4.44 4.75
N PRO A 101 -4.21 5.43 4.86
CA PRO A 101 -4.07 6.20 6.07
C PRO A 101 -5.14 7.28 6.15
N THR A 102 -5.56 7.59 7.37
CA THR A 102 -6.26 8.84 7.64
C THR A 102 -5.35 10.04 7.39
N ILE A 103 -5.95 11.22 7.19
CA ILE A 103 -5.18 12.47 7.06
C ILE A 103 -4.30 12.72 8.29
N GLY A 104 -4.79 12.37 9.49
CA GLY A 104 -4.03 12.52 10.73
C GLY A 104 -2.78 11.65 10.78
N GLU A 105 -2.90 10.40 10.33
CA GLU A 105 -1.77 9.47 10.22
C GLU A 105 -0.74 9.97 9.19
N GLN A 106 -1.17 10.41 8.01
CA GLN A 106 -0.27 10.96 6.98
C GLN A 106 0.52 12.17 7.49
N ILE A 107 -0.13 13.08 8.22
CA ILE A 107 0.53 14.25 8.81
C ILE A 107 1.57 13.80 9.85
N ASN A 108 1.21 12.85 10.71
CA ASN A 108 2.09 12.35 11.76
C ASN A 108 3.29 11.59 11.17
N GLU A 109 3.08 10.77 10.15
CA GLU A 109 4.13 10.09 9.39
C GLU A 109 5.10 11.09 8.75
N GLY A 110 4.57 12.14 8.12
CA GLY A 110 5.40 13.21 7.55
C GLY A 110 6.24 13.95 8.60
N ILE A 111 5.67 14.23 9.77
CA ILE A 111 6.40 14.86 10.89
C ILE A 111 7.52 13.94 11.37
N LYS A 112 7.22 12.65 11.62
CA LYS A 112 8.20 11.65 12.06
C LYS A 112 9.32 11.45 11.03
N TRP A 113 8.98 11.47 9.75
CA TRP A 113 9.96 11.39 8.68
C TRP A 113 10.93 12.58 8.70
N VAL A 114 10.39 13.81 8.72
CA VAL A 114 11.21 15.05 8.70
C VAL A 114 12.02 15.22 9.98
N SER A 115 11.49 14.81 11.14
CA SER A 115 12.21 14.85 12.41
C SER A 115 13.23 13.72 12.58
N GLY A 116 13.16 12.67 11.77
CA GLY A 116 13.94 11.45 11.93
C GLY A 116 13.42 10.51 13.03
N ASP A 117 12.24 10.77 13.59
CA ASP A 117 11.60 9.98 14.66
C ASP A 117 10.64 8.91 14.10
N TYR A 118 11.07 8.23 13.03
CA TYR A 118 10.34 7.11 12.43
C TYR A 118 10.86 5.77 12.94
N VAL A 119 10.01 4.74 12.88
CA VAL A 119 10.38 3.38 13.28
C VAL A 119 11.15 2.70 12.14
N PHE A 120 12.27 2.05 12.47
CA PHE A 120 13.05 1.26 11.53
C PHE A 120 13.71 0.06 12.25
N PRO A 121 13.59 -1.18 11.73
CA PRO A 121 12.81 -1.57 10.55
C PRO A 121 11.30 -1.45 10.78
N LEU A 122 10.52 -1.17 9.72
CA LEU A 122 9.06 -1.13 9.83
C LEU A 122 8.49 -2.56 10.01
N GLU A 123 7.69 -2.75 11.06
CA GLU A 123 6.96 -3.99 11.33
C GLU A 123 5.80 -4.19 10.34
N GLU A 124 5.38 -5.44 10.14
CA GLU A 124 4.22 -5.75 9.30
C GLU A 124 2.94 -5.36 10.04
N HIS A 125 2.04 -4.67 9.35
CA HIS A 125 0.70 -4.41 9.89
C HIS A 125 -0.13 -5.69 9.93
N THR A 126 -0.87 -5.88 11.02
CA THR A 126 -1.95 -6.86 11.09
C THR A 126 -3.17 -6.37 10.29
N LEU A 127 -4.11 -7.26 9.99
CA LEU A 127 -5.38 -6.82 9.36
C LEU A 127 -6.15 -5.86 10.27
N THR A 128 -6.06 -6.03 11.60
CA THR A 128 -6.65 -5.08 12.56
C THR A 128 -6.04 -3.69 12.42
N ASP A 129 -4.71 -3.59 12.27
CA ASP A 129 -4.04 -2.31 12.07
C ASP A 129 -4.48 -1.65 10.75
N LEU A 130 -4.61 -2.43 9.68
CA LEU A 130 -5.03 -1.94 8.36
C LEU A 130 -6.50 -1.50 8.31
N THR A 131 -7.37 -2.04 9.17
CA THR A 131 -8.80 -1.72 9.15
C THR A 131 -9.24 -0.76 10.25
N ALA A 132 -8.40 -0.51 11.25
CA ALA A 132 -8.72 0.33 12.41
C ALA A 132 -9.28 1.71 12.02
N ALA A 133 -8.63 2.37 11.05
CA ALA A 133 -9.05 3.67 10.53
C ALA A 133 -10.39 3.65 9.79
N ARG A 134 -10.72 2.53 9.15
CA ARG A 134 -11.90 2.36 8.29
C ARG A 134 -13.13 1.86 9.06
N GLY A 135 -12.93 1.34 10.27
CA GLY A 135 -13.99 0.64 11.01
C GLY A 135 -14.48 -0.64 10.31
N ALA A 136 -13.65 -1.21 9.43
CA ALA A 136 -13.94 -2.45 8.72
C ALA A 136 -13.45 -3.67 9.51
N THR A 137 -14.09 -4.80 9.30
CA THR A 137 -13.58 -6.10 9.75
C THR A 137 -12.44 -6.58 8.84
N ALA A 138 -11.63 -7.51 9.34
CA ALA A 138 -10.58 -8.16 8.55
C ALA A 138 -11.14 -8.86 7.29
N ASP A 139 -12.36 -9.41 7.38
CA ASP A 139 -13.06 -10.01 6.26
C ASP A 139 -13.47 -8.97 5.23
N GLU A 140 -14.14 -7.89 5.64
CA GLU A 140 -14.58 -6.82 4.71
C GLU A 140 -13.41 -6.15 3.96
N PHE A 141 -12.20 -6.17 4.55
CA PHE A 141 -11.00 -5.66 3.90
C PHE A 141 -10.64 -6.46 2.63
N CYS A 142 -10.71 -7.79 2.69
CA CYS A 142 -10.36 -8.68 1.58
C CYS A 142 -11.58 -9.08 0.74
N LEU A 143 -12.68 -9.43 1.41
CA LEU A 143 -13.90 -9.98 0.86
C LEU A 143 -14.96 -8.88 0.74
N ASN A 144 -14.95 -8.18 -0.40
CA ASN A 144 -15.91 -7.14 -0.75
C ASN A 144 -16.09 -7.08 -2.27
N ASP A 145 -17.09 -6.33 -2.74
CA ASP A 145 -17.48 -6.19 -4.15
C ASP A 145 -16.35 -5.67 -5.07
N SER A 146 -15.27 -5.12 -4.53
CA SER A 146 -14.12 -4.60 -5.30
C SER A 146 -12.87 -5.51 -5.25
N CYS A 147 -12.85 -6.50 -4.36
CA CYS A 147 -11.71 -7.37 -4.10
C CYS A 147 -12.10 -8.84 -4.31
N HIS A 148 -11.99 -9.73 -3.32
CA HIS A 148 -12.18 -11.18 -3.47
C HIS A 148 -13.66 -11.60 -3.65
N HIS A 149 -14.39 -11.02 -4.60
CA HIS A 149 -15.83 -11.27 -4.83
C HIS A 149 -16.13 -12.29 -5.94
N LEU A 150 -15.12 -12.82 -6.63
CA LEU A 150 -15.28 -13.78 -7.72
C LEU A 150 -14.24 -14.90 -7.62
N ALA A 151 -14.69 -16.13 -7.79
CA ALA A 151 -13.81 -17.25 -8.08
C ALA A 151 -13.33 -17.21 -9.54
N SER A 152 -12.32 -18.01 -9.86
CA SER A 152 -11.74 -18.08 -11.21
C SER A 152 -12.73 -18.52 -12.30
N ASP A 153 -13.80 -19.23 -11.93
CA ASP A 153 -14.87 -19.66 -12.84
C ASP A 153 -16.02 -18.65 -12.96
N GLY A 154 -15.91 -17.49 -12.30
CA GLY A 154 -16.93 -16.44 -12.28
C GLY A 154 -18.00 -16.62 -11.20
N THR A 155 -17.89 -17.62 -10.33
CA THR A 155 -18.80 -17.76 -9.18
C THR A 155 -18.64 -16.57 -8.24
N VAL A 156 -19.76 -15.96 -7.85
CA VAL A 156 -19.78 -14.81 -6.93
C VAL A 156 -19.55 -15.29 -5.50
N ILE A 157 -18.63 -14.62 -4.80
CA ILE A 157 -18.26 -14.86 -3.40
C ILE A 157 -18.64 -13.62 -2.59
N LYS A 158 -19.53 -13.77 -1.61
CA LYS A 158 -19.93 -12.66 -0.71
C LYS A 158 -19.66 -12.96 0.75
N THR A 159 -19.49 -14.23 1.09
CA THR A 159 -19.35 -14.70 2.46
C THR A 159 -18.23 -15.73 2.54
N ARG A 160 -17.74 -16.00 3.76
CA ARG A 160 -16.82 -17.12 4.00
C ARG A 160 -17.43 -18.46 3.56
N ALA A 161 -18.74 -18.65 3.71
CA ALA A 161 -19.42 -19.86 3.25
C ALA A 161 -19.35 -20.03 1.71
N ASP A 162 -19.42 -18.93 0.94
CA ASP A 162 -19.22 -18.98 -0.51
C ASP A 162 -17.77 -19.32 -0.85
N LEU A 163 -16.80 -18.76 -0.11
CA LEU A 163 -15.37 -19.04 -0.28
C LEU A 163 -15.07 -20.52 0.04
N GLU A 164 -15.64 -21.05 1.12
CA GLU A 164 -15.59 -22.48 1.45
C GLU A 164 -16.13 -23.33 0.32
N ALA A 165 -17.31 -22.99 -0.22
CA ALA A 165 -17.94 -23.74 -1.30
C ALA A 165 -17.09 -23.76 -2.58
N THR A 166 -16.51 -22.63 -2.97
CA THR A 166 -15.64 -22.54 -4.17
C THR A 166 -14.35 -23.33 -4.05
N THR A 167 -13.90 -23.59 -2.82
CA THR A 167 -12.67 -24.35 -2.53
C THR A 167 -12.92 -25.77 -2.01
N ALA A 168 -14.16 -26.25 -2.07
CA ALA A 168 -14.57 -27.57 -1.60
C ALA A 168 -13.94 -28.75 -2.36
N HIS A 169 -13.32 -28.50 -3.52
CA HIS A 169 -12.62 -29.51 -4.31
C HIS A 169 -11.23 -29.86 -3.75
N LEU A 170 -10.68 -29.04 -2.85
CA LEU A 170 -9.39 -29.30 -2.20
C LEU A 170 -9.56 -30.44 -1.18
N SER A 171 -8.59 -31.37 -1.15
CA SER A 171 -8.58 -32.49 -0.19
C SER A 171 -8.64 -32.03 1.26
N ARG A 172 -7.99 -30.89 1.53
CA ARG A 172 -8.05 -30.14 2.78
C ARG A 172 -8.38 -28.70 2.45
N ASN A 173 -9.66 -28.34 2.58
CA ASN A 173 -10.11 -26.99 2.31
C ASN A 173 -9.58 -26.02 3.39
N PRO A 174 -8.67 -25.09 3.05
CA PRO A 174 -8.08 -24.16 4.02
C PRO A 174 -9.05 -23.06 4.48
N HIS A 175 -10.17 -22.87 3.77
CA HIS A 175 -11.16 -21.85 4.09
C HIS A 175 -12.28 -22.35 5.00
N VAL A 176 -12.34 -23.65 5.31
CA VAL A 176 -13.30 -24.20 6.27
C VAL A 176 -12.73 -24.07 7.69
N ALA A 177 -13.52 -23.50 8.60
CA ALA A 177 -13.17 -23.35 10.01
C ALA A 177 -13.26 -24.67 10.80
N GLN A 178 -12.42 -25.65 10.48
CA GLN A 178 -12.36 -26.97 11.15
C GLN A 178 -11.92 -26.88 12.63
N HIS A 179 -11.12 -25.86 12.97
CA HIS A 179 -10.58 -25.67 14.32
C HIS A 179 -11.06 -24.35 14.94
N GLN A 180 -11.00 -23.28 14.15
CA GLN A 180 -11.47 -21.94 14.47
C GLN A 180 -11.48 -21.10 13.19
N GLU A 181 -12.13 -19.95 13.26
CA GLU A 181 -11.98 -18.90 12.25
C GLU A 181 -10.61 -18.25 12.40
N PHE A 182 -9.85 -18.23 11.30
CA PHE A 182 -8.57 -17.53 11.21
C PHE A 182 -8.72 -16.27 10.34
N ASP A 183 -8.03 -15.19 10.72
CA ASP A 183 -7.88 -14.03 9.85
C ASP A 183 -7.13 -14.41 8.58
N CYS A 184 -7.49 -13.81 7.44
CA CYS A 184 -6.85 -14.05 6.14
C CYS A 184 -5.33 -13.88 6.22
N GLY A 185 -4.90 -12.85 6.96
CA GLY A 185 -3.50 -12.50 7.19
C GLY A 185 -2.71 -13.54 7.99
N THR A 186 -3.37 -14.55 8.59
CA THR A 186 -2.69 -15.69 9.24
C THR A 186 -1.87 -16.46 8.22
N CYS A 187 -2.47 -16.76 7.08
CA CYS A 187 -1.87 -17.54 5.99
C CYS A 187 -1.33 -16.62 4.89
N HIS A 188 -2.12 -15.66 4.44
CA HIS A 188 -1.78 -14.80 3.32
C HIS A 188 -0.91 -13.61 3.77
N LYS A 189 0.35 -13.60 3.35
CA LYS A 189 1.32 -12.56 3.74
C LYS A 189 1.61 -11.63 2.57
N ALA A 190 1.65 -10.32 2.84
CA ALA A 190 1.80 -9.32 1.80
C ALA A 190 3.24 -9.18 1.30
N HIS A 191 4.17 -8.91 2.20
CA HIS A 191 5.56 -8.56 1.85
C HIS A 191 6.56 -9.66 2.19
N ARG A 192 6.07 -10.89 2.37
CA ARG A 192 6.85 -12.10 2.55
C ARG A 192 6.08 -13.32 2.09
N SER A 193 6.77 -14.46 1.98
CA SER A 193 6.11 -15.72 1.62
C SER A 193 4.91 -15.97 2.51
N SER A 194 3.77 -16.21 1.87
CA SER A 194 2.57 -16.70 2.53
C SER A 194 2.84 -18.09 3.13
N VAL A 195 2.12 -18.42 4.20
CA VAL A 195 2.35 -19.66 4.94
C VAL A 195 1.16 -20.60 4.80
N MET A 196 1.43 -21.86 4.46
CA MET A 196 0.43 -22.92 4.59
C MET A 196 0.34 -23.34 6.04
N TYR A 197 -0.41 -22.58 6.83
CA TYR A 197 -0.52 -22.77 8.27
C TYR A 197 -0.91 -24.20 8.67
N CYS A 198 -1.77 -24.86 7.87
CA CYS A 198 -2.19 -26.24 8.08
C CYS A 198 -1.01 -27.22 8.13
N SER A 199 0.05 -26.98 7.35
CA SER A 199 1.24 -27.83 7.30
C SER A 199 2.06 -27.83 8.60
N SER A 200 1.75 -26.94 9.55
CA SER A 200 2.30 -27.00 10.92
C SER A 200 1.96 -28.32 11.62
N CYS A 201 0.84 -28.94 11.25
CA CYS A 201 0.36 -30.20 11.85
C CYS A 201 0.01 -31.27 10.79
N HIS A 202 -0.36 -30.86 9.58
CA HIS A 202 -0.85 -31.73 8.51
C HIS A 202 0.18 -31.85 7.39
N ALA A 203 1.05 -32.84 7.48
CA ALA A 203 2.11 -33.09 6.49
C ALA A 203 1.59 -33.39 5.07
N ASP A 204 0.31 -33.74 4.94
CA ASP A 204 -0.41 -33.94 3.68
C ASP A 204 -0.93 -32.63 3.06
N SER A 205 -0.74 -31.49 3.72
CA SER A 205 -1.15 -30.18 3.19
C SER A 205 -0.28 -29.80 2.00
N GLU A 206 -0.91 -29.59 0.84
CA GLU A 206 -0.24 -29.10 -0.34
C GLU A 206 0.24 -27.66 -0.12
N ILE A 207 1.50 -27.39 -0.46
CA ILE A 207 2.11 -26.07 -0.33
C ILE A 207 2.12 -25.40 -1.71
N PRO A 208 1.37 -24.30 -1.91
CA PRO A 208 1.39 -23.57 -3.18
C PRO A 208 2.78 -23.05 -3.51
N ALA A 209 3.06 -22.87 -4.80
CA ALA A 209 4.34 -22.32 -5.25
C ALA A 209 4.63 -20.96 -4.59
N GLY A 210 5.83 -20.79 -4.02
CA GLY A 210 6.26 -19.57 -3.35
C GLY A 210 5.78 -19.42 -1.90
N TRP A 211 4.90 -20.31 -1.44
CA TRP A 211 4.50 -20.38 -0.04
C TRP A 211 5.47 -21.25 0.76
N VAL A 212 5.49 -21.03 2.06
CA VAL A 212 6.30 -21.81 3.01
C VAL A 212 5.41 -22.67 3.90
N SER A 213 5.96 -23.76 4.42
CA SER A 213 5.32 -24.55 5.47
C SER A 213 5.28 -23.79 6.79
N GLY A 214 4.42 -24.23 7.70
CA GLY A 214 4.37 -23.68 9.06
C GLY A 214 5.71 -23.82 9.81
N GLN A 215 6.43 -24.92 9.58
CA GLN A 215 7.74 -25.15 10.21
C GLN A 215 8.84 -24.24 9.64
N GLU A 216 8.82 -24.00 8.33
CA GLU A 216 9.72 -23.04 7.69
C GLU A 216 9.44 -21.62 8.18
N GLU A 217 8.17 -21.24 8.29
CA GLU A 217 7.78 -19.92 8.83
C GLU A 217 8.29 -19.69 10.26
N LEU A 218 8.24 -20.71 11.13
CA LEU A 218 8.81 -20.61 12.48
C LEU A 218 10.32 -20.38 12.43
N THR A 219 11.00 -21.04 11.50
CA THR A 219 12.45 -20.91 11.31
C THR A 219 12.81 -19.52 10.78
N LEU A 220 12.08 -19.04 9.79
CA LEU A 220 12.24 -17.71 9.20
C LEU A 220 11.91 -16.60 10.19
N SER A 221 10.90 -16.80 11.04
CA SER A 221 10.49 -15.81 12.05
C SER A 221 11.46 -15.73 13.22
N ALA A 222 12.08 -16.84 13.62
CA ALA A 222 13.09 -16.85 14.66
C ALA A 222 14.41 -16.16 14.25
N ALA A 223 14.61 -15.93 12.95
CA ALA A 223 15.78 -15.23 12.40
C ALA A 223 15.60 -13.71 12.30
N ARG A 224 14.42 -13.18 12.66
CA ARG A 224 14.04 -11.76 12.57
C ARG A 224 14.28 -11.03 13.89
#